data_AF-A0A946DZD0-F1
#
_entry.id   AF-A0A946DZD0-F1
#
_cell.length_a   1.000
_cell.length_b   1.000
_cell.length_c   1.000
_cell.angle_alpha   90.00
_cell.angle_beta   90.00
_cell.angle_gamma   90.00
#
_symmetry.space_group_name_H-M   'P 1'
#
loop_
_entity.id
_entity.type
_entity.pdbx_description
1 polymer ?
#
loop_
_entity_poly.entity_id
_entity_poly.type
_entity_poly.pdbx_seq_one_letter_code
_entity_poly.pdbx_strand_id
1 'polypeptide(L)'
;MERSKKRHFSFLLVCESAALVGGVICVLPMFGVDTWVGELAASWRPHIAAGVLVFAVAALVERRRLIAGLLVAVAVTLGADVIWSGLVSAQAEAGTQETAAGEVTRVMFSNVLIHNRSLADLIVWIDEKQPDVVVLTEITPTHVLEITEAMADYPYQVLEPRPHAFGMVIYSRLPIAGHPFATLTRDSLSDGGPVTLVADIETPLGLLQVAGMHRFPPAAKRSWELRAEQLDAAVDIWARSMAPWSSSATSTSKPHGRSGSALPASRSTMPLSAPTSPSPTSKPAPTSARTTARSWLIWRFSRTPPIRGRRGRRSLGCRGDRVHA
;
A
#
# COMPACT_ATOMS: atom_id res chain seq x y z
N MET A 1 -6.09 4.61 -56.84
CA MET A 1 -6.67 5.36 -55.69
C MET A 1 -7.48 4.47 -54.73
N GLU A 2 -8.32 3.56 -55.22
CA GLU A 2 -9.20 2.72 -54.39
C GLU A 2 -8.48 1.70 -53.47
N ARG A 3 -7.40 1.07 -53.95
CA ARG A 3 -6.55 0.17 -53.13
C ARG A 3 -5.90 0.87 -51.93
N SER A 4 -5.57 2.16 -52.06
CA SER A 4 -4.97 2.95 -50.99
C SER A 4 -6.00 3.27 -49.90
N LYS A 5 -7.23 3.65 -50.28
CA LYS A 5 -8.35 3.87 -49.33
C LYS A 5 -8.71 2.59 -48.56
N LYS A 6 -8.77 1.43 -49.23
CA LYS A 6 -9.03 0.13 -48.58
C LYS A 6 -7.93 -0.23 -47.57
N ARG A 7 -6.66 -0.03 -47.93
CA ARG A 7 -5.51 -0.28 -47.03
C ARG A 7 -5.52 0.63 -45.79
N HIS A 8 -5.83 1.92 -45.97
CA HIS A 8 -5.91 2.87 -44.86
C HIS A 8 -7.04 2.51 -43.88
N PHE A 9 -8.22 2.19 -44.41
CA PHE A 9 -9.37 1.74 -43.62
C PHE A 9 -9.08 0.46 -42.82
N SER A 10 -8.41 -0.53 -43.43
CA SER A 10 -7.99 -1.76 -42.75
C SER A 10 -6.96 -1.50 -41.66
N PHE A 11 -6.01 -0.59 -41.89
CA PHE A 11 -5.00 -0.23 -40.89
C PHE A 11 -5.61 0.45 -39.66
N LEU A 12 -6.48 1.44 -39.87
CA LEU A 12 -7.14 2.15 -38.76
C LEU A 12 -8.01 1.22 -37.92
N LEU A 13 -8.74 0.28 -38.56
CA LEU A 13 -9.53 -0.70 -37.83
C LEU A 13 -8.67 -1.60 -36.93
N VAL A 14 -7.49 -1.99 -37.41
CA VAL A 14 -6.52 -2.77 -36.61
C VAL A 14 -6.04 -1.95 -35.42
N CYS A 15 -5.70 -0.67 -35.62
CA CYS A 15 -5.30 0.22 -34.54
C CYS A 15 -6.41 0.44 -33.49
N GLU A 16 -7.65 0.66 -33.93
CA GLU A 16 -8.81 0.80 -33.05
C GLU A 16 -9.08 -0.47 -32.24
N SER A 17 -9.00 -1.63 -32.91
CA SER A 17 -9.17 -2.93 -32.25
C SER A 17 -8.08 -3.18 -31.22
N ALA A 18 -6.83 -2.85 -31.55
CA ALA A 18 -5.70 -2.94 -30.63
C ALA A 18 -5.85 -1.98 -29.44
N ALA A 19 -6.32 -0.75 -29.67
CA ALA A 19 -6.60 0.22 -28.62
C ALA A 19 -7.72 -0.26 -27.69
N LEU A 20 -8.77 -0.87 -28.24
CA LEU A 20 -9.87 -1.43 -27.46
C LEU A 20 -9.39 -2.60 -26.59
N VAL A 21 -8.70 -3.59 -27.18
CA VAL A 21 -8.19 -4.75 -26.44
C VAL A 21 -7.18 -4.32 -25.38
N GLY A 22 -6.21 -3.47 -25.73
CA GLY A 22 -5.23 -2.95 -24.78
C GLY A 22 -5.87 -2.14 -23.65
N GLY A 23 -6.84 -1.30 -23.98
CA GLY A 23 -7.61 -0.54 -23.00
C GLY A 23 -8.41 -1.43 -22.05
N VAL A 24 -9.07 -2.48 -22.55
CA VAL A 24 -9.77 -3.47 -21.73
C VAL A 24 -8.81 -4.18 -20.77
N ILE A 25 -7.63 -4.61 -21.24
CA ILE A 25 -6.60 -5.21 -20.37
C ILE A 25 -6.21 -4.26 -19.23
N CYS A 26 -6.12 -2.96 -19.50
CA CYS A 26 -5.78 -1.94 -18.49
C CYS A 26 -6.91 -1.68 -17.48
N VAL A 27 -8.15 -2.00 -17.85
CA VAL A 27 -9.36 -1.87 -17.02
C VAL A 27 -9.58 -3.10 -16.13
N LEU A 28 -9.15 -4.30 -16.55
CA LEU A 28 -9.35 -5.55 -15.81
C LEU A 28 -9.01 -5.49 -14.30
N PRO A 29 -7.88 -4.89 -13.86
CA PRO A 29 -7.56 -4.81 -12.43
C PRO A 29 -8.55 -3.96 -11.61
N MET A 30 -9.35 -3.10 -12.25
CA MET A 30 -10.40 -2.33 -11.58
C MET A 30 -11.60 -3.20 -11.19
N PHE A 31 -11.71 -4.40 -11.77
CA PHE A 31 -12.76 -5.37 -11.50
C PHE A 31 -12.23 -6.61 -10.75
N GLY A 32 -11.05 -6.50 -10.12
CA GLY A 32 -10.44 -7.60 -9.37
C GLY A 32 -9.82 -8.70 -10.23
N VAL A 33 -9.62 -8.45 -11.54
CA VAL A 33 -8.91 -9.38 -12.42
C VAL A 33 -7.44 -8.98 -12.46
N ASP A 34 -6.62 -9.67 -11.65
CA ASP A 34 -5.21 -9.36 -11.48
C ASP A 34 -4.41 -9.72 -12.74
N THR A 35 -3.82 -8.70 -13.36
CA THR A 35 -2.93 -8.86 -14.50
C THR A 35 -1.70 -8.00 -14.30
N TRP A 36 -0.52 -8.59 -14.52
CA TRP A 36 0.74 -7.85 -14.42
C TRP A 36 0.77 -6.62 -15.34
N VAL A 37 0.29 -6.77 -16.57
CA VAL A 37 0.24 -5.67 -17.57
C VAL A 37 -0.75 -4.58 -17.14
N GLY A 38 -1.94 -4.95 -16.65
CA GLY A 38 -2.92 -3.97 -16.20
C GLY A 38 -2.48 -3.20 -14.96
N GLU A 39 -1.79 -3.86 -14.03
CA GLU A 39 -1.17 -3.19 -12.87
C GLU A 39 -0.01 -2.28 -13.27
N LEU A 40 0.86 -2.71 -14.20
CA LEU A 40 1.94 -1.88 -14.72
C LEU A 40 1.38 -0.64 -15.43
N ALA A 41 0.28 -0.81 -16.18
CA ALA A 41 -0.44 0.27 -16.85
C ALA A 41 -1.15 1.22 -15.88
N ALA A 42 -1.40 0.82 -14.62
CA ALA A 42 -2.15 1.61 -13.65
C ALA A 42 -1.58 3.03 -13.47
N SER A 43 -0.24 3.15 -13.45
CA SER A 43 0.46 4.44 -13.31
C SER A 43 0.27 5.37 -14.51
N TRP A 44 -0.10 4.81 -15.67
CA TRP A 44 -0.22 5.51 -16.96
C TRP A 44 -1.67 5.61 -17.45
N ARG A 45 -2.65 5.15 -16.66
CA ARG A 45 -4.08 5.13 -17.04
C ARG A 45 -4.61 6.44 -17.64
N PRO A 46 -4.28 7.63 -17.11
CA PRO A 46 -4.75 8.88 -17.72
C PRO A 46 -4.20 9.11 -19.13
N HIS A 47 -2.93 8.75 -19.36
CA HIS A 47 -2.27 8.86 -20.66
C HIS A 47 -2.84 7.82 -21.65
N ILE A 48 -3.10 6.60 -21.18
CA ILE A 48 -3.74 5.54 -21.97
C ILE A 48 -5.16 5.95 -22.33
N ALA A 49 -5.93 6.49 -21.38
CA ALA A 49 -7.29 7.00 -21.63
C ALA A 49 -7.29 8.10 -22.70
N ALA A 50 -6.36 9.06 -22.62
CA ALA A 50 -6.20 10.09 -23.65
C ALA A 50 -5.88 9.48 -25.03
N GLY A 51 -4.97 8.50 -25.09
CA GLY A 51 -4.66 7.77 -26.33
C GLY A 51 -5.87 7.02 -26.90
N VAL A 52 -6.63 6.32 -26.05
CA VAL A 52 -7.87 5.61 -26.42
C VAL A 52 -8.92 6.59 -26.97
N LEU A 53 -9.04 7.79 -26.40
CA LEU A 53 -9.94 8.83 -26.91
C LEU A 53 -9.57 9.32 -28.31
N VAL A 54 -8.28 9.40 -28.65
CA VAL A 54 -7.84 9.75 -30.02
C VAL A 54 -8.36 8.72 -31.01
N PHE A 55 -8.27 7.42 -30.68
CA PHE A 55 -8.83 6.35 -31.52
C PHE A 55 -10.36 6.36 -31.55
N ALA A 56 -11.02 6.75 -30.46
CA ALA A 56 -12.47 6.92 -30.43
C ALA A 56 -12.93 8.03 -31.40
N VAL A 57 -12.21 9.15 -31.44
CA VAL A 57 -12.47 10.26 -32.38
C VAL A 57 -12.24 9.81 -33.83
N ALA A 58 -11.15 9.07 -34.10
CA ALA A 58 -10.89 8.51 -35.42
C ALA A 58 -12.04 7.58 -35.88
N ALA A 59 -12.46 6.65 -35.02
CA ALA A 59 -13.58 5.75 -35.29
C ALA A 59 -14.88 6.52 -35.57
N LEU A 60 -15.13 7.62 -34.84
CA LEU A 60 -16.30 8.46 -35.04
C LEU A 60 -16.27 9.19 -36.40
N VAL A 61 -15.11 9.71 -36.81
CA VAL A 61 -14.89 10.32 -38.14
C VAL A 61 -15.12 9.30 -39.26
N GLU A 62 -14.70 8.05 -39.05
CA GLU A 62 -14.97 6.93 -39.97
C GLU A 62 -16.40 6.37 -39.86
N ARG A 63 -17.26 7.01 -39.06
CA ARG A 63 -18.67 6.63 -38.81
C ARG A 63 -18.87 5.27 -38.14
N ARG A 64 -17.83 4.71 -37.51
CA ARG A 64 -17.84 3.47 -36.73
C ARG A 64 -18.34 3.72 -35.31
N ARG A 65 -19.61 4.12 -35.19
CA ARG A 65 -20.21 4.60 -33.93
C ARG A 65 -20.12 3.60 -32.77
N LEU A 66 -20.27 2.30 -33.04
CA LEU A 66 -20.15 1.26 -32.01
C LEU A 66 -18.73 1.18 -31.43
N ILE A 67 -17.71 1.17 -32.29
CA ILE A 67 -16.30 1.14 -31.86
C ILE A 67 -15.95 2.40 -31.08
N ALA A 68 -16.36 3.57 -31.58
CA ALA A 68 -16.18 4.84 -30.88
C ALA A 68 -16.82 4.81 -29.48
N GLY A 69 -18.06 4.32 -29.37
CA GLY A 69 -18.76 4.20 -28.08
C GLY A 69 -18.05 3.27 -27.10
N LEU A 70 -17.56 2.11 -27.56
CA LEU A 70 -16.79 1.18 -26.72
C LEU A 70 -15.46 1.80 -26.25
N LEU A 71 -14.73 2.47 -27.13
CA LEU A 71 -13.48 3.15 -26.78
C LEU A 71 -13.73 4.29 -25.76
N VAL A 72 -14.81 5.06 -25.91
CA VAL A 72 -15.21 6.08 -24.92
C VAL A 72 -15.51 5.43 -23.57
N ALA A 73 -16.26 4.33 -23.54
CA ALA A 73 -16.58 3.63 -22.29
C ALA A 73 -15.29 3.15 -21.57
N VAL A 74 -14.34 2.58 -22.33
CA VAL A 74 -13.02 2.20 -21.79
C VAL A 74 -12.25 3.40 -21.26
N ALA A 75 -12.18 4.50 -22.01
CA ALA A 75 -11.48 5.71 -21.59
C ALA A 75 -12.08 6.33 -20.32
N VAL A 76 -13.42 6.38 -20.21
CA VAL A 76 -14.12 6.85 -19.01
C VAL A 76 -13.80 5.95 -17.82
N THR A 77 -13.77 4.64 -18.01
CA THR A 77 -13.45 3.69 -16.95
C THR A 77 -12.01 3.86 -16.46
N LEU A 78 -11.05 4.01 -17.38
CA LEU A 78 -9.65 4.30 -17.05
C LEU A 78 -9.48 5.65 -16.35
N GLY A 79 -10.30 6.65 -16.70
CA GLY A 79 -10.31 7.98 -16.08
C GLY A 79 -11.02 8.05 -14.73
N ALA A 80 -11.87 7.07 -14.40
CA ALA A 80 -12.63 7.04 -13.16
C ALA A 80 -11.73 7.01 -11.92
N ASP A 81 -10.53 6.41 -12.01
CA ASP A 81 -9.53 6.37 -10.92
C ASP A 81 -9.07 7.80 -10.53
N VAL A 82 -8.89 8.69 -11.51
CA VAL A 82 -8.50 10.09 -11.28
C VAL A 82 -9.63 10.85 -10.60
N ILE A 83 -10.86 10.66 -11.07
CA ILE A 83 -12.05 11.29 -10.51
C ILE A 83 -12.25 10.83 -9.07
N TRP A 84 -12.20 9.51 -8.84
CA TRP A 84 -12.34 8.91 -7.52
C TRP A 84 -11.26 9.41 -6.55
N SER A 85 -9.99 9.37 -6.96
CA SER A 85 -8.88 9.85 -6.12
C SER A 85 -9.00 11.34 -5.82
N GLY A 86 -9.45 12.16 -6.77
CA GLY A 86 -9.69 13.58 -6.56
C GLY A 86 -10.83 13.84 -5.58
N LEU A 87 -11.93 13.10 -5.70
CA LEU A 87 -13.07 13.19 -4.79
C LEU A 87 -12.71 12.78 -3.36
N VAL A 88 -12.00 11.67 -3.18
CA VAL A 88 -11.54 11.21 -1.86
C VAL A 88 -10.60 12.23 -1.22
N SER A 89 -9.69 12.83 -2.00
CA SER A 89 -8.78 13.86 -1.49
C SER A 89 -9.54 15.12 -1.06
N ALA A 90 -10.49 15.57 -1.88
CA ALA A 90 -11.35 16.71 -1.55
C ALA A 90 -12.22 16.46 -0.31
N GLN A 91 -12.71 15.22 -0.13
CA GLN A 91 -13.44 14.82 1.07
C GLN A 91 -12.55 14.79 2.32
N ALA A 92 -11.31 14.29 2.21
CA ALA A 92 -10.36 14.31 3.32
C ALA A 92 -10.02 15.73 3.76
N GLU A 93 -9.83 16.65 2.81
CA GLU A 93 -9.61 18.07 3.10
C GLU A 93 -10.86 18.72 3.72
N ALA A 94 -12.06 18.47 3.16
CA ALA A 94 -13.30 19.01 3.72
C ALA A 94 -13.65 18.44 5.11
N GLY A 95 -13.24 17.19 5.38
CA GLY A 95 -13.41 16.49 6.65
C GLY A 95 -12.42 16.90 7.74
N THR A 96 -11.48 17.81 7.47
CA THR A 96 -10.65 18.45 8.51
C THR A 96 -11.39 19.50 9.33
N GLN A 97 -12.73 19.49 9.34
CA GLN A 97 -13.48 20.14 10.41
C GLN A 97 -12.98 19.58 11.75
N GLU A 98 -12.60 20.50 12.65
CA GLU A 98 -12.05 20.24 13.98
C GLU A 98 -12.52 18.89 14.53
N THR A 99 -11.58 17.94 14.67
CA THR A 99 -11.82 16.73 15.43
C THR A 99 -12.46 17.15 16.75
N ALA A 100 -13.76 16.83 16.91
CA ALA A 100 -14.53 17.17 18.09
C ALA A 100 -13.72 16.84 19.34
N ALA A 101 -13.72 17.74 20.32
CA ALA A 101 -12.92 17.78 21.56
C ALA A 101 -12.71 16.42 22.28
N GLY A 102 -11.94 15.54 21.66
CA GLY A 102 -11.68 14.18 22.07
C GLY A 102 -10.22 13.85 21.85
N GLU A 103 -9.75 12.81 22.52
CA GLU A 103 -8.38 12.32 22.37
C GLU A 103 -8.12 11.88 20.92
N VAL A 104 -6.95 12.21 20.38
CA VAL A 104 -6.54 11.88 19.02
C VAL A 104 -5.15 11.27 19.08
N THR A 105 -4.97 10.13 18.39
CA THR A 105 -3.65 9.54 18.16
C THR A 105 -3.13 9.94 16.78
N ARG A 106 -1.98 10.59 16.71
CA ARG A 106 -1.33 11.05 15.47
C ARG A 106 -0.32 10.02 14.99
N VAL A 107 -0.51 9.54 13.76
CA VAL A 107 0.43 8.62 13.09
C VAL A 107 1.06 9.33 11.90
N MET A 108 2.38 9.37 11.86
CA MET A 108 3.16 9.84 10.72
C MET A 108 3.73 8.64 9.96
N PHE A 109 3.62 8.68 8.64
CA PHE A 109 4.26 7.72 7.74
C PHE A 109 5.15 8.46 6.73
N SER A 110 6.36 7.97 6.52
CA SER A 110 7.23 8.46 5.45
C SER A 110 8.00 7.34 4.78
N ASN A 111 8.01 7.35 3.44
CA ASN A 111 9.04 6.64 2.68
C ASN A 111 10.25 7.58 2.56
N VAL A 112 11.36 7.19 3.18
CA VAL A 112 12.55 8.03 3.36
C VAL A 112 13.35 8.19 2.07
N LEU A 113 13.11 7.33 1.07
CA LEU A 113 13.96 7.09 -0.08
C LEU A 113 15.35 6.56 0.34
N ILE A 114 15.68 5.33 -0.04
CA ILE A 114 16.92 4.65 0.40
C ILE A 114 18.21 5.43 0.12
N HIS A 115 18.24 6.23 -0.94
CA HIS A 115 19.41 7.01 -1.33
C HIS A 115 19.44 8.42 -0.73
N ASN A 116 18.48 8.75 0.15
CA ASN A 116 18.52 9.99 0.88
C ASN A 116 19.79 10.04 1.74
N ARG A 117 20.49 11.17 1.70
CA ARG A 117 21.77 11.34 2.42
C ARG A 117 21.63 12.14 3.70
N SER A 118 20.45 12.72 3.93
CA SER A 118 20.17 13.44 5.16
C SER A 118 18.69 13.35 5.55
N LEU A 119 18.46 13.15 6.83
CA LEU A 119 17.14 13.12 7.45
C LEU A 119 16.78 14.44 8.11
N ALA A 120 17.56 15.51 7.92
CA ALA A 120 17.33 16.81 8.57
C ALA A 120 15.90 17.34 8.35
N ASP A 121 15.41 17.34 7.10
CA ASP A 121 14.05 17.79 6.79
C ASP A 121 12.97 16.90 7.42
N LEU A 122 13.23 15.58 7.49
CA LEU A 122 12.33 14.63 8.15
C LEU A 122 12.28 14.89 9.66
N ILE A 123 13.43 15.13 10.28
CA ILE A 123 13.55 15.45 11.71
C ILE A 123 12.78 16.74 12.04
N VAL A 124 12.99 17.80 11.25
CA VAL A 124 12.24 19.06 11.40
C VAL A 124 10.74 18.79 11.25
N TRP A 125 10.33 17.97 10.30
CA TRP A 125 8.92 17.67 10.10
C TRP A 125 8.31 16.86 11.25
N ILE A 126 9.04 15.90 11.82
CA ILE A 126 8.61 15.15 13.00
C ILE A 126 8.48 16.09 14.19
N ASP A 127 9.45 16.99 14.40
CA ASP A 127 9.43 17.97 15.47
C ASP A 127 8.28 18.99 15.31
N GLU A 128 7.98 19.44 14.10
CA GLU A 128 6.86 20.35 13.85
C GLU A 128 5.49 19.69 14.05
N LYS A 129 5.35 18.41 13.72
CA LYS A 129 4.06 17.70 13.75
C LYS A 129 3.79 16.95 15.04
N GLN A 130 4.82 16.65 15.82
CA GLN A 130 4.72 15.96 17.11
C GLN A 130 3.81 14.72 17.05
N PRO A 131 4.03 13.77 16.11
CA PRO A 131 3.23 12.55 16.03
C PRO A 131 3.42 11.66 17.28
N ASP A 132 2.42 10.84 17.60
CA ASP A 132 2.52 9.82 18.65
C ASP A 132 3.26 8.58 18.15
N VAL A 133 3.15 8.29 16.84
CA VAL A 133 3.75 7.14 16.18
C VAL A 133 4.36 7.58 14.85
N VAL A 134 5.60 7.19 14.58
CA VAL A 134 6.32 7.42 13.32
C VAL A 134 6.65 6.08 12.67
N VAL A 135 6.24 5.90 11.42
CA VAL A 135 6.54 4.72 10.61
C VAL A 135 7.39 5.15 9.42
N LEU A 136 8.62 4.63 9.32
CA LEU A 136 9.53 4.94 8.23
C LEU A 136 9.82 3.70 7.39
N THR A 137 9.80 3.87 6.06
CA THR A 137 10.16 2.83 5.08
C THR A 137 11.36 3.28 4.25
N GLU A 138 12.05 2.33 3.62
CA GLU A 138 13.34 2.54 2.94
C GLU A 138 14.45 3.02 3.90
N ILE A 139 14.36 2.61 5.16
CA ILE A 139 15.32 3.00 6.19
C ILE A 139 16.53 2.03 6.20
N THR A 140 17.72 2.59 6.19
CA THR A 140 18.98 1.83 6.24
C THR A 140 19.58 1.89 7.64
N PRO A 141 20.57 1.05 7.97
CA PRO A 141 21.29 1.16 9.23
C PRO A 141 21.93 2.56 9.43
N THR A 142 22.41 3.20 8.34
CA THR A 142 22.97 4.56 8.42
C THR A 142 21.89 5.60 8.72
N HIS A 143 20.69 5.47 8.16
CA HIS A 143 19.55 6.33 8.49
C HIS A 143 19.14 6.22 9.97
N VAL A 144 19.15 5.01 10.53
CA VAL A 144 18.84 4.80 11.96
C VAL A 144 19.85 5.55 12.83
N LEU A 145 21.14 5.44 12.53
CA LEU A 145 22.18 6.18 13.27
C LEU A 145 21.97 7.69 13.21
N GLU A 146 21.61 8.23 12.05
CA GLU A 146 21.38 9.67 11.87
C GLU A 146 20.17 10.19 12.67
N ILE A 147 19.07 9.43 12.74
CA ILE A 147 17.83 9.87 13.38
C ILE A 147 17.77 9.55 14.89
N THR A 148 18.69 8.73 15.41
CA THR A 148 18.61 8.18 16.78
C THR A 148 18.43 9.26 17.85
N GLU A 149 19.20 10.35 17.79
CA GLU A 149 19.11 11.44 18.78
C GLU A 149 17.76 12.17 18.68
N ALA A 150 17.26 12.40 17.47
CA ALA A 150 15.96 13.07 17.26
C ALA A 150 14.78 12.22 17.77
N MET A 151 14.94 10.90 17.87
CA MET A 151 13.91 9.99 18.35
C MET A 151 13.95 9.76 19.87
N ALA A 152 14.68 10.57 20.65
CA ALA A 152 14.79 10.44 22.11
C ALA A 152 13.42 10.45 22.82
N ASP A 153 12.46 11.23 22.32
CA ASP A 153 11.09 11.30 22.85
C ASP A 153 10.19 10.13 22.44
N TYR A 154 10.70 9.17 21.66
CA TYR A 154 9.99 7.99 21.19
C TYR A 154 10.64 6.72 21.77
N PRO A 155 10.41 6.43 23.07
CA PRO A 155 11.11 5.37 23.78
C PRO A 155 10.71 3.95 23.33
N TYR A 156 9.55 3.78 22.69
CA TYR A 156 9.09 2.49 22.20
C TYR A 156 9.42 2.36 20.72
N GLN A 157 10.23 1.35 20.37
CA GLN A 157 10.81 1.25 19.03
C GLN A 157 10.78 -0.19 18.52
N VAL A 158 10.54 -0.34 17.22
CA VAL A 158 10.72 -1.59 16.49
C VAL A 158 11.60 -1.29 15.29
N LEU A 159 12.84 -1.77 15.32
CA LEU A 159 13.85 -1.40 14.32
C LEU A 159 14.23 -2.59 13.43
N GLU A 160 13.80 -2.55 12.18
CA GLU A 160 14.14 -3.54 11.15
C GLU A 160 14.77 -2.85 9.91
N PRO A 161 15.90 -2.13 10.07
CA PRO A 161 16.58 -1.52 8.93
C PRO A 161 17.13 -2.60 7.99
N ARG A 162 17.25 -2.26 6.70
CA ARG A 162 17.87 -3.12 5.68
C ARG A 162 18.79 -2.28 4.78
N PRO A 163 19.86 -2.85 4.21
CA PRO A 163 20.74 -2.14 3.28
C PRO A 163 20.10 -1.87 1.91
N HIS A 164 18.87 -2.36 1.69
CA HIS A 164 18.06 -2.18 0.49
C HIS A 164 16.69 -1.58 0.86
N ALA A 165 15.87 -1.28 -0.15
CA ALA A 165 14.64 -0.48 0.00
C ALA A 165 13.58 -1.09 0.95
N PHE A 166 13.77 -2.28 1.51
CA PHE A 166 12.74 -2.92 2.34
C PHE A 166 12.98 -2.81 3.85
N GLY A 167 13.88 -1.93 4.27
CA GLY A 167 14.03 -1.60 5.69
C GLY A 167 12.84 -0.82 6.21
N MET A 168 12.48 -1.08 7.46
CA MET A 168 11.33 -0.47 8.12
C MET A 168 11.59 -0.26 9.61
N VAL A 169 11.12 0.87 10.13
CA VAL A 169 11.19 1.16 11.57
C VAL A 169 9.86 1.77 12.04
N ILE A 170 9.50 1.49 13.29
CA ILE A 170 8.45 2.19 14.02
C ILE A 170 9.05 2.82 15.28
N TYR A 171 8.77 4.10 15.48
CA TYR A 171 9.03 4.84 16.71
C TYR A 171 7.69 5.26 17.31
N SER A 172 7.53 5.14 18.63
CA SER A 172 6.29 5.46 19.33
C SER A 172 6.56 6.11 20.68
N ARG A 173 5.76 7.14 20.99
CA ARG A 173 5.65 7.74 22.33
C ARG A 173 4.83 6.87 23.27
N LEU A 174 3.94 6.07 22.69
CA LEU A 174 2.98 5.21 23.38
C LEU A 174 3.50 3.76 23.47
N PRO A 175 3.16 3.01 24.53
CA PRO A 175 3.60 1.63 24.69
C PRO A 175 3.23 0.73 23.51
N ILE A 176 4.15 -0.16 23.13
CA ILE A 176 3.93 -1.21 22.14
C ILE A 176 3.71 -2.52 22.91
N ALA A 177 2.47 -3.02 22.93
CA ALA A 177 2.08 -4.23 23.65
C ALA A 177 2.60 -5.51 22.96
N GLY A 178 2.77 -5.47 21.65
CA GLY A 178 3.28 -6.56 20.84
C GLY A 178 3.69 -6.07 19.45
N HIS A 179 4.66 -6.75 18.83
CA HIS A 179 5.16 -6.38 17.51
C HIS A 179 5.39 -7.60 16.59
N PRO A 180 4.34 -8.37 16.24
CA PRO A 180 4.53 -9.46 15.31
C PRO A 180 5.07 -8.92 13.98
N PHE A 181 6.21 -9.43 13.55
CA PHE A 181 6.80 -9.14 12.26
C PHE A 181 6.91 -10.43 11.46
N ALA A 182 6.85 -10.32 10.14
CA ALA A 182 7.40 -11.37 9.28
C ALA A 182 8.29 -10.75 8.22
N THR A 183 9.36 -11.46 7.95
CA THR A 183 10.19 -11.22 6.78
C THR A 183 9.82 -12.27 5.75
N LEU A 184 9.52 -11.87 4.52
CA LEU A 184 9.53 -12.82 3.42
C LEU A 184 10.99 -13.24 3.22
N THR A 185 11.34 -14.48 3.55
CA THR A 185 12.73 -14.99 3.49
C THR A 185 12.98 -15.92 2.32
N ARG A 186 11.92 -16.36 1.62
CA ARG A 186 12.05 -17.26 0.47
C ARG A 186 12.60 -16.49 -0.73
N ASP A 187 13.73 -16.94 -1.27
CA ASP A 187 14.37 -16.49 -2.51
C ASP A 187 14.50 -14.96 -2.71
N SER A 188 14.50 -14.22 -1.61
CA SER A 188 14.58 -12.77 -1.55
C SER A 188 16.02 -12.36 -1.20
N LEU A 189 16.31 -11.07 -1.44
CA LEU A 189 17.64 -10.45 -1.42
C LEU A 189 18.60 -11.06 -0.38
N SER A 190 19.89 -11.15 -0.73
CA SER A 190 20.94 -11.80 0.09
C SER A 190 21.01 -11.29 1.53
N ASP A 191 20.53 -10.07 1.79
CA ASP A 191 20.60 -9.37 3.07
C ASP A 191 19.24 -9.31 3.80
N GLY A 192 18.32 -10.23 3.47
CA GLY A 192 16.96 -10.32 4.00
C GLY A 192 15.91 -9.82 3.01
N GLY A 193 14.75 -10.47 2.93
CA GLY A 193 13.68 -10.00 2.04
C GLY A 193 12.84 -8.89 2.64
N PRO A 194 11.72 -8.54 1.97
CA PRO A 194 10.83 -7.52 2.48
C PRO A 194 10.27 -7.82 3.86
N VAL A 195 10.21 -6.79 4.69
CA VAL A 195 9.63 -6.86 6.04
C VAL A 195 8.19 -6.36 5.98
N THR A 196 7.30 -7.12 6.61
CA THR A 196 6.00 -6.66 7.08
C THR A 196 6.06 -6.59 8.59
N LEU A 197 5.79 -5.42 9.13
CA LEU A 197 5.87 -5.16 10.56
C LEU A 197 4.49 -4.73 11.04
N VAL A 198 3.96 -5.41 12.06
CA VAL A 198 2.72 -5.04 12.74
C VAL A 198 3.08 -4.69 14.18
N ALA A 199 2.60 -3.55 14.67
CA ALA A 199 2.78 -3.11 16.04
C ALA A 199 1.42 -2.81 16.67
N ASP A 200 1.19 -3.36 17.86
CA ASP A 200 0.00 -3.13 18.66
C ASP A 200 0.31 -2.02 19.69
N ILE A 201 -0.24 -0.83 19.45
CA ILE A 201 0.08 0.40 20.18
C ILE A 201 -1.05 0.71 21.16
N GLU A 202 -0.71 0.86 22.43
CA GLU A 202 -1.66 1.21 23.48
C GLU A 202 -1.95 2.71 23.43
N THR A 203 -3.15 3.10 22.99
CA THR A 203 -3.55 4.52 22.93
C THR A 203 -4.62 4.84 23.97
N PRO A 204 -4.83 6.12 24.32
CA PRO A 204 -5.94 6.52 25.18
C PRO A 204 -7.33 6.10 24.64
N LEU A 205 -7.44 5.93 23.31
CA LEU A 205 -8.65 5.48 22.62
C LEU A 205 -8.80 3.94 22.59
N GLY A 206 -7.83 3.20 23.11
CA GLY A 206 -7.71 1.75 23.03
C GLY A 206 -6.55 1.27 22.16
N LEU A 207 -6.51 -0.02 21.86
CA LEU A 207 -5.43 -0.63 21.10
C LEU A 207 -5.49 -0.21 19.62
N LEU A 208 -4.43 0.41 19.11
CA LEU A 208 -4.25 0.77 17.71
C LEU A 208 -3.22 -0.16 17.07
N GLN A 209 -3.64 -0.91 16.06
CA GLN A 209 -2.72 -1.74 15.29
C GLN A 209 -2.16 -0.95 14.11
N VAL A 210 -0.84 -0.86 14.02
CA VAL A 210 -0.12 -0.19 12.95
C VAL A 210 0.67 -1.22 12.16
N ALA A 211 0.33 -1.39 10.88
CA ALA A 211 1.12 -2.22 9.97
C ALA A 211 1.90 -1.37 8.98
N GLY A 212 3.20 -1.60 8.92
CA GLY A 212 4.06 -1.10 7.86
C GLY A 212 4.36 -2.20 6.85
N MET A 213 4.25 -1.86 5.56
CA MET A 213 4.68 -2.72 4.45
C MET A 213 5.31 -1.87 3.34
N HIS A 214 6.46 -2.28 2.83
CA HIS A 214 6.98 -1.76 1.57
C HIS A 214 6.93 -2.84 0.48
N ARG A 215 6.06 -2.63 -0.51
CA ARG A 215 5.71 -3.63 -1.53
C ARG A 215 6.74 -3.68 -2.66
N PHE A 216 6.99 -4.88 -3.19
CA PHE A 216 7.70 -4.99 -4.47
C PHE A 216 7.02 -4.15 -5.56
N PRO A 217 7.73 -3.43 -6.44
CA PRO A 217 7.13 -2.71 -7.56
C PRO A 217 6.71 -3.68 -8.68
N PRO A 218 5.69 -3.37 -9.51
CA PRO A 218 5.25 -4.23 -10.61
C PRO A 218 6.17 -4.15 -11.84
N ALA A 219 7.43 -3.74 -11.68
CA ALA A 219 8.36 -3.48 -12.77
C ALA A 219 8.69 -4.75 -13.60
N ALA A 220 8.65 -5.93 -12.97
CA ALA A 220 8.82 -7.22 -13.61
C ALA A 220 7.75 -8.20 -13.14
N LYS A 221 7.40 -9.18 -13.99
CA LYS A 221 6.40 -10.21 -13.66
C LYS A 221 6.74 -10.95 -12.36
N ARG A 222 8.02 -11.30 -12.17
CA ARG A 222 8.49 -11.94 -10.93
C ARG A 222 8.27 -11.08 -9.69
N SER A 223 8.56 -9.77 -9.77
CA SER A 223 8.32 -8.84 -8.65
C SER A 223 6.83 -8.63 -8.39
N TRP A 224 5.99 -8.75 -9.40
CA TRP A 224 4.53 -8.76 -9.27
C TRP A 224 4.03 -10.04 -8.57
N GLU A 225 4.54 -11.22 -8.93
CA GLU A 225 4.24 -12.49 -8.26
C GLU A 225 4.67 -12.46 -6.77
N LEU A 226 5.90 -12.02 -6.50
CA LEU A 226 6.41 -11.88 -5.12
C LEU A 226 5.62 -10.86 -4.29
N ARG A 227 5.01 -9.85 -4.92
CA ARG A 227 4.12 -8.90 -4.22
C ARG A 227 2.85 -9.60 -3.73
N ALA A 228 2.27 -10.50 -4.52
CA ALA A 228 1.08 -11.24 -4.11
C ALA A 228 1.37 -12.07 -2.86
N GLU A 229 2.49 -12.82 -2.86
CA GLU A 229 2.96 -13.57 -1.68
C GLU A 229 3.19 -12.65 -0.46
N GLN A 230 3.70 -11.43 -0.68
CA GLN A 230 3.89 -10.44 0.38
C GLN A 230 2.59 -9.95 1.00
N LEU A 231 1.56 -9.75 0.17
CA LEU A 231 0.25 -9.33 0.63
C LEU A 231 -0.43 -10.45 1.42
N ASP A 232 -0.38 -11.68 0.93
CA ASP A 232 -0.93 -12.85 1.64
C ASP A 232 -0.26 -13.04 3.01
N ALA A 233 1.07 -12.99 3.06
CA ALA A 233 1.82 -13.09 4.30
C ALA A 233 1.45 -11.99 5.29
N ALA A 234 1.17 -10.77 4.81
CA ALA A 234 0.77 -9.68 5.68
C ALA A 234 -0.64 -9.82 6.22
N VAL A 235 -1.58 -10.30 5.41
CA VAL A 235 -2.93 -10.64 5.87
C VAL A 235 -2.86 -11.69 6.97
N ASP A 236 -2.01 -12.71 6.80
CA ASP A 236 -1.82 -13.75 7.82
C ASP A 236 -1.25 -13.21 9.13
N ILE A 237 -0.24 -12.34 9.07
CA ILE A 237 0.35 -11.71 10.27
C ILE A 237 -0.70 -10.85 10.97
N TRP A 238 -1.42 -10.02 10.20
CA TRP A 238 -2.48 -9.17 10.70
C TRP A 238 -3.63 -9.97 11.34
N ALA A 239 -4.03 -11.09 10.72
CA ALA A 239 -5.05 -11.97 11.29
C ALA A 239 -4.61 -12.59 12.62
N ARG A 240 -3.32 -13.00 12.72
CA ARG A 240 -2.74 -13.56 13.95
C ARG A 240 -2.63 -12.54 15.07
N SER A 241 -2.29 -11.28 14.78
CA SER A 241 -2.22 -10.22 15.78
C SER A 241 -3.60 -9.78 16.30
N MET A 242 -4.66 -10.01 15.53
CA MET A 242 -6.05 -9.78 15.98
C MET A 242 -6.64 -10.92 16.81
N ALA A 243 -6.00 -12.10 16.89
CA ALA A 243 -6.47 -13.17 17.75
C ALA A 243 -6.38 -12.70 19.21
N PRO A 244 -7.44 -12.84 20.04
CA PRO A 244 -7.41 -12.35 21.40
C PRO A 244 -6.21 -12.93 22.15
N TRP A 245 -5.45 -12.05 22.81
CA TRP A 245 -4.28 -12.34 23.65
C TRP A 245 -4.53 -13.38 24.76
N SER A 246 -5.74 -13.96 24.85
CA SER A 246 -6.16 -14.88 25.91
C SER A 246 -5.60 -16.31 25.83
N SER A 247 -4.69 -16.66 24.92
CA SER A 247 -4.25 -18.07 24.81
C SER A 247 -2.86 -18.30 24.19
N SER A 248 -1.81 -17.62 24.66
CA SER A 248 -0.43 -18.00 24.30
C SER A 248 0.56 -17.83 25.45
N ALA A 249 0.19 -18.30 26.64
CA ALA A 249 1.18 -18.98 27.48
C ALA A 249 1.27 -20.43 26.98
N THR A 250 2.49 -20.92 26.75
CA THR A 250 2.86 -22.31 26.41
C THR A 250 2.73 -22.73 24.94
N SER A 251 3.82 -22.59 24.19
CA SER A 251 4.42 -23.69 23.40
C SER A 251 5.64 -23.17 22.63
N THR A 252 6.81 -23.27 23.25
CA THR A 252 8.08 -23.31 22.52
C THR A 252 8.25 -24.69 21.91
N SER A 253 8.10 -24.84 20.60
CA SER A 253 8.61 -26.01 19.88
C SER A 253 9.80 -25.59 19.01
N LYS A 254 10.98 -26.16 19.33
CA LYS A 254 12.21 -26.07 18.54
C LYS A 254 11.99 -26.66 17.13
N PRO A 255 12.63 -26.13 16.08
CA PRO A 255 12.73 -26.85 14.82
C PRO A 255 13.91 -27.84 14.90
N HIS A 256 13.66 -29.10 14.55
CA HIS A 256 14.71 -30.04 14.16
C HIS A 256 14.57 -30.34 12.67
N GLY A 257 15.69 -30.25 11.96
CA GLY A 257 15.75 -30.45 10.52
C GLY A 257 16.07 -31.88 10.09
N ARG A 258 15.85 -32.06 8.77
CA ARG A 258 16.48 -32.98 7.81
C ARG A 258 16.08 -34.47 7.74
N SER A 259 15.53 -34.78 6.56
CA SER A 259 15.98 -35.74 5.53
C SER A 259 15.16 -37.01 5.29
N GLY A 260 14.80 -37.21 4.02
CA GLY A 260 15.20 -38.42 3.29
C GLY A 260 14.14 -39.48 2.98
N SER A 261 13.71 -39.49 1.70
CA SER A 261 13.52 -40.66 0.81
C SER A 261 12.38 -41.68 1.01
N ALA A 262 11.67 -41.87 -0.12
CA ALA A 262 11.24 -43.13 -0.75
C ALA A 262 9.97 -43.88 -0.26
N LEU A 263 9.00 -43.94 -1.19
CA LEU A 263 7.97 -44.99 -1.41
C LEU A 263 8.60 -46.38 -1.72
N PRO A 264 7.86 -47.51 -1.88
CA PRO A 264 6.39 -47.67 -2.07
C PRO A 264 5.70 -48.88 -1.37
N ALA A 265 4.37 -48.94 -1.61
CA ALA A 265 3.50 -50.11 -1.77
C ALA A 265 3.03 -50.90 -0.51
N SER A 266 1.72 -50.97 -0.29
CA SER A 266 0.82 -51.96 -0.90
C SER A 266 -0.60 -51.93 -0.29
N ARG A 267 -1.53 -52.48 -1.06
CA ARG A 267 -2.99 -52.62 -0.89
C ARG A 267 -3.42 -53.22 0.46
N SER A 268 -4.58 -52.80 0.99
CA SER A 268 -5.86 -53.52 0.82
C SER A 268 -6.94 -53.13 1.86
N THR A 269 -8.18 -53.07 1.35
CA THR A 269 -9.46 -53.44 1.99
C THR A 269 -10.05 -52.61 3.15
N MET A 270 -11.14 -51.92 2.80
CA MET A 270 -12.35 -51.58 3.60
C MET A 270 -13.00 -52.84 4.24
N PRO A 271 -13.87 -52.75 5.30
CA PRO A 271 -15.17 -52.06 5.22
C PRO A 271 -15.78 -51.41 6.48
N LEU A 272 -16.79 -50.58 6.17
CA LEU A 272 -18.00 -50.11 6.89
C LEU A 272 -18.15 -50.41 8.40
N SER A 273 -18.58 -49.39 9.16
CA SER A 273 -19.95 -49.30 9.74
C SER A 273 -20.17 -47.97 10.48
N ALA A 274 -21.31 -47.32 10.24
CA ALA A 274 -21.90 -46.26 11.07
C ALA A 274 -22.81 -46.88 12.15
N PRO A 275 -23.19 -46.14 13.21
CA PRO A 275 -24.55 -45.60 13.20
C PRO A 275 -24.74 -44.20 13.86
N THR A 276 -25.94 -43.69 13.61
CA THR A 276 -26.60 -42.38 13.85
C THR A 276 -27.07 -42.06 15.29
N SER A 277 -26.90 -40.78 15.69
CA SER A 277 -27.82 -39.81 16.40
C SER A 277 -28.43 -40.13 17.80
N PRO A 278 -29.05 -39.18 18.58
CA PRO A 278 -29.23 -37.71 18.46
C PRO A 278 -28.93 -36.85 19.74
N SER A 279 -29.00 -35.51 19.60
CA SER A 279 -28.94 -34.41 20.61
C SER A 279 -30.21 -34.31 21.51
N PRO A 280 -30.26 -33.52 22.63
CA PRO A 280 -30.52 -32.05 22.55
C PRO A 280 -30.05 -31.10 23.71
N THR A 281 -29.89 -29.82 23.36
CA THR A 281 -30.17 -28.53 24.07
C THR A 281 -29.66 -28.18 25.49
N SER A 282 -28.89 -27.08 25.60
CA SER A 282 -29.26 -25.86 26.38
C SER A 282 -28.32 -24.67 26.06
N LYS A 283 -28.88 -23.45 25.95
CA LYS A 283 -28.19 -22.15 25.74
C LYS A 283 -28.07 -21.39 27.07
N PRO A 284 -27.03 -20.57 27.28
CA PRO A 284 -27.12 -19.38 28.13
C PRO A 284 -27.03 -18.07 27.32
N ALA A 285 -27.56 -17.00 27.91
CA ALA A 285 -27.83 -15.66 27.37
C ALA A 285 -26.56 -14.79 27.13
N PRO A 286 -26.63 -13.74 26.29
CA PRO A 286 -25.45 -12.93 25.94
C PRO A 286 -25.21 -11.80 26.94
N THR A 287 -23.99 -11.76 27.48
CA THR A 287 -23.44 -10.62 28.22
C THR A 287 -23.04 -9.52 27.22
N SER A 288 -23.40 -8.27 27.52
CA SER A 288 -23.17 -7.08 26.68
C SER A 288 -21.68 -6.84 26.41
N ALA A 289 -21.23 -7.16 25.20
CA ALA A 289 -19.91 -6.79 24.72
C ALA A 289 -19.90 -5.29 24.36
N ARG A 290 -19.06 -4.50 25.04
CA ARG A 290 -18.68 -3.15 24.62
C ARG A 290 -18.14 -3.23 23.19
N THR A 291 -18.86 -2.63 22.25
CA THR A 291 -18.43 -2.50 20.86
C THR A 291 -17.30 -1.47 20.82
N THR A 292 -16.05 -1.93 20.71
CA THR A 292 -14.92 -1.05 20.36
C THR A 292 -15.05 -0.69 18.89
N ALA A 293 -15.33 0.59 18.61
CA ALA A 293 -15.30 1.12 17.25
C ALA A 293 -13.88 0.97 16.69
N ARG A 294 -13.73 0.21 15.60
CA ARG A 294 -12.47 0.04 14.89
C ARG A 294 -12.40 1.05 13.74
N SER A 295 -11.44 1.95 13.79
CA SER A 295 -11.17 2.94 12.75
C SER A 295 -10.04 2.44 11.85
N TRP A 296 -10.16 2.67 10.54
CA TRP A 296 -9.29 2.09 9.51
C TRP A 296 -8.49 3.18 8.80
N LEU A 297 -7.19 2.96 8.59
CA LEU A 297 -6.38 3.84 7.76
C LEU A 297 -5.54 2.99 6.78
N ILE A 298 -5.98 2.91 5.52
CA ILE A 298 -5.19 2.32 4.42
C ILE A 298 -4.64 3.50 3.61
N TRP A 299 -3.35 3.79 3.74
CA TRP A 299 -2.72 4.89 3.01
C TRP A 299 -2.32 4.46 1.59
N ARG A 300 -2.75 5.25 0.60
CA ARG A 300 -2.39 5.11 -0.82
C ARG A 300 -1.63 6.37 -1.21
N PHE A 301 -0.45 6.23 -1.79
CA PHE A 301 0.45 7.34 -2.15
C PHE A 301 -0.28 8.42 -2.97
N SER A 302 -0.34 9.64 -2.44
CA SER A 302 -0.51 10.87 -3.21
C SER A 302 0.77 11.71 -3.05
N ARG A 303 1.17 12.37 -4.13
CA ARG A 303 2.48 13.00 -4.33
C ARG A 303 2.84 13.99 -3.23
N THR A 304 4.14 14.09 -2.93
CA THR A 304 4.74 15.23 -2.22
C THR A 304 4.31 16.55 -2.87
N PRO A 305 3.90 17.56 -2.09
CA PRO A 305 3.56 18.86 -2.64
C PRO A 305 4.82 19.53 -3.22
N PRO A 306 4.72 20.26 -4.35
CA PRO A 306 5.85 21.00 -4.89
C PRO A 306 6.23 22.15 -3.94
N ILE A 307 7.51 22.19 -3.56
CA ILE A 307 8.12 23.30 -2.83
C ILE A 307 7.91 24.58 -3.67
N ARG A 308 7.08 25.51 -3.18
CA ARG A 308 6.97 26.86 -3.75
C ARG A 308 8.29 27.60 -3.50
N GLY A 309 9.18 27.58 -4.49
CA GLY A 309 10.32 28.48 -4.54
C GLY A 309 9.86 29.93 -4.59
N ARG A 310 10.09 30.69 -3.50
CA ARG A 310 9.98 32.16 -3.52
C ARG A 310 11.02 32.72 -4.49
N ARG A 311 10.60 33.07 -5.70
CA ARG A 311 11.28 34.06 -6.55
C ARG A 311 10.29 35.20 -6.86
N GLY A 312 10.56 36.36 -6.27
CA GLY A 312 9.90 37.62 -6.56
C GLY A 312 10.85 38.78 -6.28
N ARG A 313 11.22 39.49 -7.34
CA ARG A 313 12.28 40.50 -7.44
C ARG A 313 11.85 41.90 -6.95
N ARG A 314 12.86 42.61 -6.42
CA ARG A 314 13.29 44.03 -6.67
C ARG A 314 12.44 45.24 -6.21
N SER A 315 13.12 46.00 -5.34
CA SER A 315 13.43 47.45 -5.35
C SER A 315 12.32 48.50 -5.23
N LEU A 316 12.43 49.36 -4.21
CA LEU A 316 12.61 50.83 -4.31
C LEU A 316 12.61 51.46 -2.89
N GLY A 317 13.47 52.46 -2.66
CA GLY A 317 13.26 53.46 -1.58
C GLY A 317 14.47 53.76 -0.70
N CYS A 318 15.11 54.92 -0.94
CA CYS A 318 16.24 55.47 -0.19
C CYS A 318 15.86 56.08 1.17
N ARG A 319 16.80 56.06 2.13
CA ARG A 319 17.28 57.15 3.04
C ARG A 319 17.93 56.50 4.28
N GLY A 320 19.21 56.79 4.58
CA GLY A 320 19.65 57.75 5.63
C GLY A 320 19.53 57.07 7.01
N ASP A 321 20.55 56.82 7.82
CA ASP A 321 21.71 57.63 8.15
C ASP A 321 22.87 56.78 8.72
N ARG A 322 24.09 57.33 8.61
CA ARG A 322 25.26 56.95 9.41
C ARG A 322 25.05 57.43 10.85
N VAL A 323 25.37 56.59 11.84
CA VAL A 323 26.10 57.01 13.06
C VAL A 323 26.95 55.83 13.55
N HIS A 324 28.21 56.14 13.88
CA HIS A 324 29.20 55.27 14.51
C HIS A 324 28.84 54.84 15.93
N ALA A 325 29.13 53.59 16.29
CA ALA A 325 29.99 53.18 17.41
C ALA A 325 30.20 51.66 17.31
#